data_AF-A0A2V7YLZ0-F1
#
_entry.id   AF-A0A2V7YLZ0-F1
#
_cell.length_a   1.000
_cell.length_b   1.000
_cell.length_c   1.000
_cell.angle_alpha   90.00
_cell.angle_beta   90.00
_cell.angle_gamma   90.00
#
_symmetry.space_group_name_H-M   'P 1'
#
loop_
_entity.id
_entity.type
_entity.pdbx_description
1 polymer ?
#
loop_
_entity_poly.entity_id
_entity_poly.type
_entity_poly.pdbx_seq_one_letter_code
_entity_poly.pdbx_strand_id
1 'polypeptide(L)'
;MAFSAAEIAAIRAELQTMTVERHRYHVYPYRTRWFVVESSDPKNRQMTRTREAAVQKARELAMESKGEVVVHRKGGHVQERFSFRDSAK
;
A
#
# COMPACT_ATOMS: atom_id res chain seq x y z
N MET A 1 1.16 -12.61 37.97
CA MET A 1 2.21 -11.56 37.96
C MET A 1 1.88 -10.60 36.83
N ALA A 2 2.00 -9.30 37.04
CA ALA A 2 1.74 -8.30 36.00
C ALA A 2 3.07 -7.91 35.34
N PHE A 3 3.06 -7.74 34.01
CA PHE A 3 4.22 -7.23 33.28
C PHE A 3 4.57 -5.83 33.77
N SER A 4 5.86 -5.56 33.91
CA SER A 4 6.39 -4.24 34.23
C SER A 4 6.08 -3.24 33.11
N ALA A 5 6.12 -1.94 33.44
CA ALA A 5 5.92 -0.89 32.45
C ALA A 5 6.95 -0.97 31.29
N ALA A 6 8.17 -1.44 31.57
CA ALA A 6 9.21 -1.64 30.57
C ALA A 6 8.91 -2.81 29.62
N GLU A 7 8.41 -3.93 30.16
CA GLU A 7 7.99 -5.09 29.35
C GLU A 7 6.78 -4.74 28.47
N ILE A 8 5.81 -3.98 29.00
CA ILE A 8 4.66 -3.50 28.22
C ILE A 8 5.13 -2.53 27.12
N ALA A 9 6.12 -1.68 27.39
CA ALA A 9 6.68 -0.77 26.39
C ALA A 9 7.42 -1.54 25.27
N ALA A 10 8.17 -2.60 25.61
CA ALA A 10 8.84 -3.45 24.64
C ALA A 10 7.85 -4.22 23.77
N ILE A 11 6.82 -4.84 24.37
CA ILE A 11 5.74 -5.51 23.63
C ILE A 11 5.00 -4.50 22.73
N ARG A 12 4.76 -3.27 23.20
CA ARG A 12 4.11 -2.24 22.36
C ARG A 12 5.01 -1.82 21.19
N ALA A 13 6.32 -1.67 21.41
CA ALA A 13 7.26 -1.35 20.34
C ALA A 13 7.36 -2.50 19.32
N GLU A 14 7.39 -3.75 19.79
CA GLU A 14 7.34 -4.94 18.94
C GLU A 14 6.03 -4.99 18.15
N LEU A 15 4.88 -4.78 18.80
CA LEU A 15 3.57 -4.71 18.14
C LEU A 15 3.49 -3.55 17.13
N GLN A 16 4.14 -2.41 17.40
CA GLN A 16 4.25 -1.29 16.45
C GLN A 16 5.10 -1.65 15.23
N THR A 17 6.16 -2.43 15.40
CA THR A 17 6.94 -2.98 14.27
C THR A 17 6.20 -4.12 13.54
N MET A 18 5.38 -4.91 14.24
CA MET A 18 4.50 -5.94 13.65
C MET A 18 3.32 -5.32 12.91
N THR A 19 2.86 -4.12 13.28
CA THR A 19 2.00 -3.29 12.43
C THR A 19 2.84 -2.65 11.34
N VAL A 20 3.44 -3.48 10.46
CA VAL A 20 4.12 -3.04 9.24
C VAL A 20 3.22 -2.00 8.59
N GLU A 21 3.72 -0.76 8.46
CA GLU A 21 3.03 0.32 7.77
C GLU A 21 2.51 -0.25 6.46
N ARG A 22 1.18 -0.18 6.28
CA ARG A 22 0.54 -0.87 5.16
C ARG A 22 0.76 -0.01 3.93
N HIS A 23 1.90 -0.21 3.25
CA HIS A 23 2.16 0.37 1.94
C HIS A 23 1.04 -0.04 1.01
N ARG A 24 0.23 0.93 0.60
CA ARG A 24 -0.92 0.71 -0.26
C ARG A 24 -0.91 1.71 -1.38
N TYR A 25 -0.78 1.19 -2.59
CA TYR A 25 -0.73 1.96 -3.82
C TYR A 25 -2.11 1.97 -4.47
N HIS A 26 -2.66 3.16 -4.65
CA HIS A 26 -3.92 3.36 -5.35
C HIS A 26 -3.64 3.73 -6.80
N VAL A 27 -4.30 3.03 -7.71
CA VAL A 27 -4.27 3.30 -9.15
C VAL A 27 -5.63 3.83 -9.57
N TYR A 28 -5.72 5.03 -10.13
CA TYR A 28 -7.00 5.61 -10.56
C TYR A 28 -6.87 6.45 -11.83
N PRO A 29 -7.93 6.51 -12.66
CA PRO A 29 -7.95 7.35 -13.84
C PRO A 29 -8.15 8.82 -13.44
N TYR A 30 -7.39 9.72 -14.08
CA TYR A 30 -7.55 11.17 -13.96
C TYR A 30 -7.43 11.82 -15.34
N ARG A 31 -8.52 12.44 -15.80
CA ARG A 31 -8.66 13.00 -17.15
C ARG A 31 -8.36 11.94 -18.22
N THR A 32 -7.27 12.10 -18.97
CA THR A 32 -6.83 11.19 -20.05
C THR A 32 -5.65 10.31 -19.63
N ARG A 33 -5.31 10.27 -18.35
CA ARG A 33 -4.11 9.62 -17.80
C ARG A 33 -4.44 8.79 -16.57
N TRP A 34 -3.45 8.04 -16.10
CA TRP A 34 -3.57 7.18 -14.92
C TRP A 34 -2.58 7.61 -13.85
N PHE A 35 -3.02 7.58 -12.60
CA PHE A 35 -2.25 8.02 -11.45
C PHE A 35 -1.99 6.82 -10.54
N VAL A 36 -0.77 6.78 -10.00
CA VAL A 36 -0.35 5.88 -8.94
C VAL A 36 0.00 6.75 -7.74
N VAL A 37 -0.61 6.48 -6.59
CA VAL A 37 -0.37 7.22 -5.36
C VAL A 37 -0.22 6.26 -4.19
N GLU A 38 0.71 6.54 -3.31
CA GLU A 38 0.85 5.79 -2.07
C GLU A 38 -0.04 6.40 -0.98
N SER A 39 -0.66 5.56 -0.15
CA SER A 39 -1.58 6.03 0.90
C SER A 39 -0.87 6.82 2.01
N SER A 40 0.40 6.51 2.29
CA SER A 40 1.25 7.19 3.28
C SER A 40 1.79 8.52 2.76
N ASP A 41 2.11 8.62 1.46
CA ASP A 41 2.55 9.85 0.80
C ASP A 41 1.66 10.21 -0.41
N PRO A 42 0.53 10.89 -0.18
CA PRO A 42 -0.36 11.31 -1.25
C PRO A 42 0.23 12.42 -2.14
N LYS A 43 1.34 13.06 -1.74
CA LYS A 43 1.99 14.11 -2.52
C LYS A 43 2.85 13.50 -3.63
N ASN A 44 3.46 12.34 -3.40
CA ASN A 44 4.25 11.60 -4.39
C ASN A 44 3.38 10.81 -5.38
N ARG A 45 2.58 11.54 -6.17
CA ARG A 45 1.75 10.95 -7.22
C ARG A 45 2.55 10.79 -8.50
N GLN A 46 2.48 9.60 -9.08
CA GLN A 46 3.13 9.27 -10.34
C GLN A 46 2.08 9.14 -11.43
N MET A 47 2.38 9.65 -12.62
CA MET A 47 1.43 9.72 -13.72
C MET A 47 1.92 8.90 -14.91
N THR A 48 1.02 8.09 -15.48
CA THR A 48 1.27 7.30 -16.69
C THR A 48 0.21 7.58 -17.76
N ARG A 49 0.51 7.18 -19.00
CA ARG A 49 -0.43 7.36 -20.13
C ARG A 49 -1.52 6.29 -20.16
N THR A 50 -1.18 5.06 -19.79
CA THR A 50 -2.08 3.89 -19.89
C THR A 50 -2.33 3.25 -18.52
N ARG A 51 -3.44 2.53 -18.42
CA ARG A 51 -3.82 1.78 -17.22
C ARG A 51 -2.78 0.73 -16.90
N GLU A 52 -2.37 0.00 -17.93
CA GLU A 52 -1.44 -1.13 -17.84
C GLU A 52 -0.11 -0.66 -17.25
N ALA A 53 0.41 0.49 -17.71
CA ALA A 53 1.64 1.07 -17.18
C ALA A 53 1.50 1.52 -15.71
N ALA A 54 0.34 2.08 -15.31
CA ALA A 54 0.11 2.45 -13.92
C ALA A 54 0.02 1.23 -13.01
N VAL A 55 -0.72 0.20 -13.43
CA VAL A 55 -0.89 -1.04 -12.67
C VAL A 55 0.44 -1.76 -12.53
N GLN A 56 1.22 -1.87 -13.62
CA GLN A 56 2.53 -2.51 -13.59
C GLN A 56 3.47 -1.79 -12.62
N LYS A 57 3.53 -0.46 -12.69
CA LYS A 57 4.35 0.34 -11.78
C LYS A 57 3.93 0.22 -10.33
N ALA A 58 2.61 0.22 -10.06
CA ALA A 58 2.10 0.02 -8.72
C ALA A 58 2.43 -1.38 -8.17
N ARG A 59 2.42 -2.42 -9.02
CA ARG A 59 2.82 -3.78 -8.64
C ARG A 59 4.30 -3.84 -8.28
N GLU A 60 5.17 -3.23 -9.08
CA GLU A 60 6.62 -3.19 -8.80
C GLU A 60 6.89 -2.55 -7.43
N LEU A 61 6.30 -1.37 -7.17
CA LEU A 61 6.43 -0.69 -5.87
C LEU A 61 5.85 -1.51 -4.71
N ALA A 62 4.71 -2.16 -4.93
CA ALA A 62 4.08 -3.00 -3.91
C ALA A 62 4.85 -4.29 -3.65
N MET A 63 5.52 -4.88 -4.65
CA MET A 63 6.40 -6.02 -4.45
C MET A 63 7.62 -5.64 -3.62
N GLU A 64 8.26 -4.51 -3.93
CA GLU A 64 9.42 -3.99 -3.19
C GLU A 64 9.09 -3.68 -1.73
N SER A 65 7.93 -3.06 -1.49
CA SER A 65 7.47 -2.66 -0.16
C SER A 65 6.62 -3.72 0.58
N LYS A 66 6.44 -4.92 0.00
CA LYS A 66 5.54 -5.97 0.51
C LYS A 66 4.12 -5.46 0.81
N GLY A 67 3.65 -4.55 -0.04
CA GLY A 67 2.42 -3.79 0.08
C GLY A 67 1.23 -4.36 -0.69
N GLU A 68 0.24 -3.50 -0.87
CA GLU A 68 -1.01 -3.79 -1.58
C GLU A 68 -1.21 -2.80 -2.74
N VAL A 69 -1.88 -3.25 -3.80
CA VAL A 69 -2.34 -2.42 -4.91
C VAL A 69 -3.85 -2.44 -4.95
N VAL A 70 -4.46 -1.25 -5.07
CA VAL A 70 -5.91 -1.08 -5.25
C VAL A 70 -6.14 -0.32 -6.54
N VAL A 71 -6.79 -0.96 -7.51
CA VAL A 71 -7.10 -0.34 -8.81
C VAL A 71 -8.55 0.12 -8.80
N HIS A 72 -8.76 1.41 -9.07
CA HIS A 72 -10.06 2.04 -9.20
C HIS A 72 -10.45 2.19 -10.67
N ARG A 73 -11.74 2.05 -10.95
CA ARG A 73 -12.33 2.42 -12.25
C ARG A 73 -12.82 3.87 -12.25
N LYS A 74 -13.24 4.36 -13.42
CA LYS A 74 -13.94 5.64 -13.55
C LYS A 74 -15.18 5.62 -12.64
N GLY A 75 -15.30 6.61 -11.75
CA GLY A 75 -16.33 6.64 -10.70
C GLY A 75 -15.85 6.20 -9.30
N GLY A 76 -14.56 5.89 -9.12
CA GLY A 76 -13.96 5.69 -7.80
C GLY A 76 -14.15 4.30 -7.18
N HIS A 77 -14.98 3.45 -7.79
CA HIS A 77 -15.16 2.06 -7.33
C HIS A 77 -13.87 1.25 -7.52
N VAL A 78 -13.61 0.34 -6.57
CA VAL A 78 -12.51 -0.63 -6.68
C VAL A 78 -12.87 -1.68 -7.73
N GLN A 79 -11.95 -1.89 -8.67
CA GLN A 79 -12.03 -2.89 -9.72
C GLN A 79 -11.18 -4.12 -9.38
N GLU A 80 -9.94 -3.91 -8.92
CA GLU A 80 -8.99 -4.98 -8.64
C GLU A 80 -8.20 -4.68 -7.36
N ARG A 81 -7.76 -5.75 -6.68
CA ARG A 81 -6.84 -5.68 -5.55
C ARG A 81 -5.75 -6.74 -5.70
N PHE A 82 -4.52 -6.36 -5.40
CA PHE A 82 -3.38 -7.27 -5.35
C PHE A 82 -2.68 -7.09 -4.00
N SER A 83 -2.29 -8.19 -3.37
CA SER A 83 -1.48 -8.18 -2.15
C SER A 83 -0.18 -8.90 -2.43
N PHE A 84 0.93 -8.24 -2.15
CA PHE A 84 2.29 -8.78 -2.28
C PHE A 84 2.95 -9.01 -0.93
N ARG A 85 2.14 -9.04 0.14
CA ARG A 85 2.58 -9.52 1.44
C ARG A 85 3.05 -10.95 1.28
N ASP A 86 4.22 -11.22 1.83
CA ASP A 86 4.70 -12.59 2.00
C ASP A 86 3.67 -13.32 2.87
N SER A 87 2.89 -14.21 2.25
CA SER A 87 2.12 -15.18 3.00
C SER A 87 3.11 -16.22 3.49
N ALA A 88 3.85 -15.87 4.54
CA ALA A 88 4.50 -16.84 5.40
C ALA A 88 3.36 -17.75 5.93
N LYS A 89 3.18 -18.86 5.23
CA LYS A 89 2.41 -20.02 5.67
C LYS A 89 3.34 -20.92 6.48
#